data_AF-A0A7J9YZ06-F1
#
_entry.id   AF-A0A7J9YZ06-F1
#
_cell.length_a   1.000
_cell.length_b   1.000
_cell.length_c   1.000
_cell.angle_alpha   90.00
_cell.angle_beta   90.00
_cell.angle_gamma   90.00
#
_symmetry.space_group_name_H-M   'P 1'
#
loop_
_entity.id
_entity.type
_entity.pdbx_description
1 polymer ?
#
loop_
_entity_poly.entity_id
_entity_poly.type
_entity_poly.pdbx_seq_one_letter_code
_entity_poly.pdbx_strand_id
1 'polypeptide(L)'
;MLALTVVMLLVVLATFAVDAAASLLVASVADKPADWPPIGEVITGAGAGWLVVGMWCLAGAFLGTLVRGTALGIGIGLVWALAVENLLRIFGSIVDVVDVVQRFTPGTNAGALAAALGVPVQGQPGGTPGVTDVVGGISAALVLAAYLVVFVSVAAVLVHRRDVA
;
A
#
# COMPACT_ATOMS: atom_id res chain seq x y z
N MET A 1 -13.13 8.12 10.16
CA MET A 1 -11.79 7.98 9.53
C MET A 1 -10.72 7.59 10.53
N LEU A 2 -10.57 8.29 11.67
CA LEU A 2 -9.59 7.94 12.71
C LEU A 2 -9.64 6.48 13.15
N ALA A 3 -10.83 5.96 13.49
CA ALA A 3 -10.98 4.55 13.90
C ALA A 3 -10.45 3.57 12.84
N LEU A 4 -10.73 3.81 11.56
CA LEU A 4 -10.23 2.98 10.46
C LEU A 4 -8.70 3.01 10.40
N THR A 5 -8.09 4.19 10.50
CA THR A 5 -6.63 4.35 10.49
C THR A 5 -5.97 3.63 11.67
N VAL A 6 -6.56 3.68 12.86
CA VAL A 6 -6.09 2.94 14.05
C VAL A 6 -6.22 1.43 13.86
N VAL A 7 -7.36 0.95 13.35
CA VAL A 7 -7.54 -0.48 13.07
C VAL A 7 -6.50 -0.96 12.06
N MET A 8 -6.19 -0.17 11.03
CA MET A 8 -5.15 -0.53 10.07
C MET A 8 -3.76 -0.60 10.71
N LEU A 9 -3.46 0.29 11.67
CA LEU A 9 -2.21 0.21 12.42
C LEU A 9 -2.13 -1.10 13.19
N LEU A 10 -3.20 -1.46 13.91
CA LEU A 10 -3.26 -2.70 14.68
C LEU A 10 -3.12 -3.94 13.78
N VAL A 11 -3.75 -3.94 12.60
CA VAL A 11 -3.61 -5.03 11.62
C VAL A 11 -2.15 -5.15 11.18
N VAL A 12 -1.49 -4.05 10.81
CA VAL A 12 -0.07 -4.08 10.41
C VAL A 12 0.82 -4.58 11.55
N LEU A 13 0.62 -4.10 12.77
CA LEU A 13 1.39 -4.56 13.93
C LEU A 13 1.15 -6.05 14.22
N ALA A 14 -0.08 -6.53 14.06
CA ALA A 14 -0.40 -7.95 14.21
C ALA A 14 0.27 -8.80 13.12
N THR A 15 0.26 -8.34 11.86
CA THR A 15 0.99 -9.00 10.77
C THR A 15 2.48 -9.09 11.08
N PHE A 16 3.11 -7.99 11.48
CA PHE A 16 4.52 -7.98 11.91
C PHE A 16 4.80 -8.97 13.05
N ALA A 17 3.92 -9.04 14.05
CA ALA A 17 4.08 -9.96 15.17
C ALA A 17 3.98 -11.44 14.73
N VAL A 18 3.03 -11.75 13.84
CA VAL A 18 2.85 -13.09 13.28
C VAL A 18 4.04 -13.48 12.41
N ASP A 19 4.50 -12.59 11.52
CA ASP A 19 5.62 -12.84 10.63
C ASP A 19 6.93 -12.99 11.42
N ALA A 20 7.12 -12.19 12.46
CA ALA A 20 8.27 -12.31 13.37
C ALA A 20 8.25 -13.64 14.14
N ALA A 21 7.09 -14.06 14.64
CA ALA A 21 6.94 -15.36 15.30
C ALA A 21 7.22 -16.54 14.35
N ALA A 22 6.73 -16.46 13.11
CA ALA A 22 7.01 -17.44 12.07
C ALA A 22 8.49 -17.49 11.70
N SER A 23 9.14 -16.32 11.56
CA SER A 23 10.57 -16.21 11.29
C SER A 23 11.41 -16.83 12.40
N LEU A 24 11.08 -16.55 13.67
CA LEU A 24 11.72 -17.17 14.84
C LEU A 24 11.58 -18.69 14.85
N LEU A 25 10.38 -19.20 14.50
CA LEU A 25 10.13 -20.64 14.44
C LEU A 25 10.96 -21.31 13.33
N VAL A 26 11.09 -20.67 12.17
CA VAL A 26 11.93 -21.19 11.09
C VAL A 26 13.41 -21.16 11.48
N ALA A 27 13.88 -20.06 12.09
CA ALA A 27 15.26 -19.94 12.54
C ALA A 27 15.62 -21.00 13.59
N SER A 28 14.72 -21.27 14.53
CA SER A 28 14.94 -22.28 15.58
C SER A 28 14.95 -23.71 15.03
N VAL A 29 14.09 -24.04 14.06
CA VAL A 29 14.08 -25.36 13.41
C VAL A 29 15.31 -25.54 12.50
N ALA A 30 15.83 -24.45 11.92
CA ALA A 30 16.98 -24.49 11.03
C ALA A 30 18.34 -24.36 11.74
N ASP A 31 18.37 -24.30 13.08
CA ASP A 31 19.57 -24.01 13.89
C ASP A 31 20.35 -22.78 13.38
N LYS A 32 19.61 -21.75 12.94
CA LYS A 32 20.18 -20.48 12.47
C LYS A 32 20.00 -19.37 13.52
N PRO A 33 20.96 -18.44 13.62
CA PRO A 33 20.81 -17.27 14.48
C PRO A 33 19.62 -16.41 14.03
N ALA A 34 18.89 -15.86 14.99
CA ALA A 34 17.88 -14.86 14.74
C ALA A 34 18.55 -13.48 14.62
N ASP A 35 18.98 -13.13 13.41
CA ASP A 35 19.55 -11.82 13.12
C ASP A 35 18.43 -10.78 13.05
N TRP A 36 18.10 -10.20 14.20
CA TRP A 36 17.06 -9.19 14.31
C TRP A 36 17.50 -7.86 13.69
N PRO A 37 16.64 -7.22 12.86
CA PRO A 37 16.92 -5.89 12.37
C PRO A 37 16.88 -4.86 13.52
N PRO A 38 17.61 -3.73 13.38
CA PRO A 38 17.48 -2.60 14.28
C PRO A 38 16.02 -2.15 14.43
N ILE A 39 15.63 -1.75 15.65
CA ILE A 39 14.26 -1.29 15.94
C ILE A 39 13.83 -0.12 15.04
N GLY A 40 14.76 0.72 14.60
CA GLY A 40 14.50 1.80 13.65
C GLY A 40 13.97 1.28 12.31
N GLU A 41 14.56 0.21 11.78
CA GLU A 41 14.11 -0.41 10.53
C GLU A 41 12.74 -1.05 10.68
N VAL A 42 12.46 -1.66 11.86
CA VAL A 42 11.14 -2.20 12.18
C VAL A 42 10.08 -1.09 12.18
N ILE A 43 10.36 0.04 12.83
CA ILE A 43 9.45 1.19 12.88
C ILE A 43 9.22 1.76 11.48
N THR A 44 10.29 1.94 10.69
CA THR A 44 10.18 2.44 9.32
C THR A 44 9.37 1.49 8.43
N GLY A 45 9.62 0.18 8.52
CA GLY A 45 8.87 -0.84 7.79
C GLY A 45 7.38 -0.86 8.18
N ALA A 46 7.08 -0.82 9.49
CA ALA A 46 5.71 -0.76 9.97
C ALA A 46 5.00 0.52 9.53
N GLY A 47 5.69 1.67 9.57
CA GLY A 47 5.16 2.95 9.09
C GLY A 47 4.86 2.94 7.59
N ALA A 48 5.74 2.36 6.77
CA ALA A 48 5.52 2.20 5.33
C ALA A 48 4.36 1.24 5.03
N GLY A 49 4.31 0.09 5.70
CA GLY A 49 3.19 -0.86 5.56
C GLY A 49 1.86 -0.22 5.95
N TRP A 50 1.85 0.55 7.04
CA TRP A 50 0.66 1.28 7.48
C TRP A 50 0.23 2.37 6.49
N LEU A 51 1.17 3.08 5.87
CA LEU A 51 0.89 4.05 4.82
C LEU A 51 0.22 3.38 3.62
N VAL A 52 0.78 2.26 3.16
CA VAL A 52 0.28 1.49 2.01
C VAL A 52 -1.12 0.92 2.28
N VAL A 53 -1.29 0.20 3.38
CA VAL A 53 -2.58 -0.40 3.75
C VAL A 53 -3.62 0.68 4.04
N GLY A 54 -3.23 1.73 4.76
CA GLY A 54 -4.09 2.87 5.06
C GLY A 54 -4.61 3.54 3.79
N MET A 55 -3.74 3.74 2.79
CA MET A 55 -4.13 4.34 1.51
C MET A 55 -5.20 3.49 0.80
N TRP A 56 -4.99 2.18 0.66
CA TRP A 56 -5.97 1.29 0.03
C TRP A 56 -7.29 1.20 0.80
N CYS A 57 -7.24 1.11 2.12
CA CYS A 57 -8.44 1.05 2.94
C CYS A 57 -9.24 2.36 2.87
N LEU A 58 -8.57 3.51 2.84
CA LEU A 58 -9.23 4.80 2.70
C LEU A 58 -9.73 5.05 1.27
N ALA A 59 -9.07 4.51 0.24
CA ALA A 59 -9.61 4.47 -1.11
C ALA A 59 -10.93 3.67 -1.15
N GLY A 60 -10.98 2.49 -0.52
CA GLY A 60 -12.20 1.69 -0.41
C GLY A 60 -13.31 2.39 0.35
N ALA A 61 -12.98 3.01 1.50
CA ALA A 61 -13.94 3.80 2.27
C ALA A 61 -14.46 4.99 1.46
N PHE A 62 -13.58 5.71 0.76
CA PHE A 62 -13.94 6.81 -0.14
C PHE A 62 -14.88 6.34 -1.25
N LEU A 63 -14.55 5.27 -1.97
CA LEU A 63 -15.38 4.72 -3.03
C LEU A 63 -16.75 4.28 -2.51
N GLY A 64 -16.80 3.54 -1.40
CA GLY A 64 -18.05 3.12 -0.77
C GLY A 64 -18.93 4.31 -0.36
N THR A 65 -18.30 5.37 0.15
CA THR A 65 -18.98 6.63 0.46
C THR A 65 -19.49 7.31 -0.81
N LEU A 66 -18.68 7.37 -1.85
CA LEU A 66 -19.01 8.04 -3.11
C LEU A 66 -20.20 7.37 -3.82
N VAL A 67 -20.12 6.05 -4.04
CA VAL A 67 -21.13 5.28 -4.79
C VAL A 67 -22.30 4.82 -3.93
N ARG A 68 -22.26 5.08 -2.62
CA ARG A 68 -23.32 4.72 -1.64
C ARG A 68 -23.60 3.21 -1.58
N GLY A 69 -22.57 2.38 -1.76
CA GLY A 69 -22.71 0.94 -1.73
C GLY A 69 -21.37 0.22 -1.64
N THR A 70 -21.30 -0.80 -0.77
CA THR A 70 -20.08 -1.60 -0.59
C THR A 70 -19.78 -2.46 -1.81
N ALA A 71 -20.80 -3.09 -2.41
CA ALA A 71 -20.63 -3.97 -3.57
C ALA A 71 -20.02 -3.24 -4.79
N LEU A 72 -20.57 -2.06 -5.15
CA LEU A 72 -20.04 -1.26 -6.25
C LEU A 72 -18.65 -0.71 -5.94
N GLY A 73 -18.40 -0.25 -4.70
CA GLY A 73 -17.09 0.22 -4.29
C GLY A 73 -16.02 -0.86 -4.41
N ILE A 74 -16.34 -2.08 -3.96
CA ILE A 74 -15.46 -3.26 -4.09
C ILE A 74 -15.24 -3.58 -5.57
N GLY A 75 -16.30 -3.63 -6.39
CA GLY A 75 -16.19 -3.93 -7.82
C GLY A 75 -15.27 -2.95 -8.56
N ILE A 76 -15.44 -1.65 -8.33
CA ILE A 76 -14.58 -0.61 -8.93
C ILE A 76 -13.14 -0.74 -8.44
N GLY A 77 -12.94 -0.95 -7.13
CA GLY A 77 -11.60 -1.14 -6.56
C GLY A 77 -10.88 -2.36 -7.13
N LEU A 78 -11.58 -3.48 -7.30
CA LEU A 78 -11.03 -4.70 -7.90
C LEU A 78 -10.66 -4.50 -9.37
N VAL A 79 -11.53 -3.87 -10.16
CA VAL A 79 -11.23 -3.55 -11.57
C VAL A 79 -9.99 -2.65 -11.66
N TRP A 80 -9.88 -1.65 -10.77
CA TRP A 80 -8.70 -0.79 -10.72
C TRP A 80 -7.41 -1.57 -10.40
N ALA A 81 -7.40 -2.26 -9.25
CA ALA A 81 -6.20 -2.91 -8.74
C ALA A 81 -5.75 -4.11 -9.58
N LEU A 82 -6.71 -4.89 -10.11
CA LEU A 82 -6.42 -6.13 -10.84
C LEU A 82 -6.32 -5.96 -12.34
N ALA A 83 -7.05 -5.02 -12.95
CA ALA A 83 -7.02 -4.82 -14.40
C ALA A 83 -6.28 -3.54 -14.78
N VAL A 84 -6.81 -2.37 -14.39
CA VAL A 84 -6.32 -1.07 -14.87
C VAL A 84 -4.84 -0.89 -14.55
N GLU A 85 -4.46 -1.11 -13.30
CA GLU A 85 -3.09 -0.83 -12.88
C GLU A 85 -2.07 -1.84 -13.43
N ASN A 86 -2.49 -3.09 -13.62
CA ASN A 86 -1.67 -4.09 -14.30
C ASN A 86 -1.43 -3.72 -15.77
N LEU A 87 -2.47 -3.24 -16.47
CA LEU A 87 -2.32 -2.77 -17.85
C LEU A 87 -1.40 -1.55 -17.91
N LEU A 88 -1.56 -0.57 -17.01
CA LEU A 88 -0.67 0.59 -16.94
C LEU A 88 0.80 0.18 -16.76
N ARG A 89 1.09 -0.80 -15.90
CA ARG A 89 2.46 -1.31 -15.73
C ARG A 89 3.02 -1.98 -16.98
N ILE A 90 2.22 -2.79 -17.67
CA ILE A 90 2.65 -3.47 -18.90
C ILE A 90 2.95 -2.44 -19.99
N PHE A 91 2.00 -1.54 -20.25
CA PHE A 91 2.13 -0.55 -21.32
C PHE A 91 3.11 0.58 -20.99
N GLY A 92 3.34 0.87 -19.70
CA GLY A 92 4.36 1.83 -19.26
C GLY A 92 5.78 1.43 -19.67
N SER A 93 6.05 0.15 -19.90
CA SER A 93 7.35 -0.31 -20.43
C SER A 93 7.54 -0.03 -21.93
N ILE A 94 6.48 0.38 -22.64
CA ILE A 94 6.45 0.50 -24.11
C ILE A 94 6.10 1.94 -24.54
N VAL A 95 5.29 2.65 -23.75
CA VAL A 95 4.74 3.97 -24.11
C VAL A 95 5.11 4.99 -23.03
N ASP A 96 5.94 5.97 -23.38
CA ASP A 96 6.47 6.98 -22.45
C ASP A 96 5.39 7.75 -21.69
N VAL A 97 4.28 8.10 -22.36
CA VAL A 97 3.16 8.80 -21.70
C VAL A 97 2.52 7.93 -20.62
N VAL A 98 2.43 6.61 -20.87
CA VAL A 98 1.90 5.66 -19.88
C VAL A 98 2.89 5.46 -18.74
N ASP A 99 4.20 5.49 -19.02
CA ASP A 99 5.24 5.46 -18.00
C ASP A 99 5.11 6.62 -17.01
N VAL A 100 4.88 7.84 -17.52
CA VAL A 100 4.65 9.00 -16.67
C VAL A 100 3.41 8.81 -15.80
N VAL A 101 2.31 8.30 -16.36
CA VAL A 101 1.06 8.10 -15.61
C VAL A 101 1.22 7.04 -14.52
N GLN A 102 1.84 5.89 -14.81
CA GLN A 102 2.01 4.82 -13.83
C GLN A 102 2.82 5.26 -12.61
N ARG A 103 3.74 6.22 -12.75
CA ARG A 103 4.55 6.75 -11.63
C ARG A 103 3.70 7.46 -10.57
N PHE A 104 2.47 7.84 -10.89
CA PHE A 104 1.54 8.43 -9.93
C PHE A 104 0.50 7.43 -9.42
N THR A 105 0.49 6.17 -9.87
CA THR A 105 -0.52 5.22 -9.42
C THR A 105 -0.21 4.66 -8.03
N PRO A 106 -1.24 4.40 -7.22
CA PRO A 106 -1.06 3.96 -5.83
C PRO A 106 -0.27 2.65 -5.68
N GLY A 107 -0.51 1.66 -6.53
CA GLY A 107 0.21 0.38 -6.50
C GLY A 107 1.67 0.48 -6.96
N THR A 108 1.98 1.29 -7.97
CA THR A 108 3.39 1.57 -8.37
C THR A 108 4.16 2.22 -7.22
N ASN A 109 3.56 3.20 -6.55
CA ASN A 109 4.18 3.87 -5.42
C ASN A 109 4.25 2.95 -4.18
N ALA A 110 3.28 2.07 -3.95
CA ALA A 110 3.38 1.04 -2.91
C ALA A 110 4.54 0.08 -3.16
N GLY A 111 4.71 -0.39 -4.40
CA GLY A 111 5.84 -1.23 -4.82
C GLY A 111 7.20 -0.53 -4.68
N ALA A 112 7.27 0.74 -5.09
CA ALA A 112 8.45 1.60 -4.95
C ALA A 112 8.85 1.85 -3.50
N LEU A 113 7.88 2.05 -2.61
CA LEU A 113 8.15 2.21 -1.20
C LEU A 113 8.70 0.90 -0.59
N ALA A 114 8.18 -0.26 -0.99
CA ALA A 114 8.71 -1.55 -0.57
C ALA A 114 10.15 -1.77 -1.09
N ALA A 115 10.42 -1.44 -2.35
CA ALA A 115 11.77 -1.53 -2.93
C ALA A 115 12.78 -0.66 -2.16
N ALA A 116 12.38 0.55 -1.76
CA ALA A 116 13.21 1.45 -0.98
C ALA A 116 13.56 0.92 0.43
N LEU A 117 12.81 -0.05 0.94
CA LEU A 117 13.08 -0.76 2.20
C LEU A 117 13.89 -2.05 1.99
N GLY A 118 14.41 -2.28 0.78
CA GLY A 118 15.24 -3.43 0.46
C GLY A 118 14.45 -4.67 0.03
N VAL A 119 13.14 -4.57 -0.22
CA VAL A 119 12.38 -5.68 -0.79
C VAL A 119 12.84 -5.89 -2.25
N PRO A 120 13.22 -7.12 -2.65
CA PRO A 120 13.72 -7.36 -4.00
C PRO A 120 12.71 -7.01 -5.10
N VAL A 121 13.17 -6.26 -6.10
CA VAL A 121 12.38 -5.80 -7.25
C VAL A 121 11.91 -6.97 -8.11
N GLN A 122 10.67 -6.88 -8.62
CA GLN A 122 10.11 -7.88 -9.52
C GLN A 122 11.01 -8.08 -10.75
N GLY A 123 11.25 -9.34 -11.12
CA GLY A 123 12.10 -9.71 -12.26
C GLY A 123 13.59 -9.90 -11.91
N GLN A 124 14.01 -9.55 -10.69
CA GLN A 124 15.32 -9.91 -10.15
C GLN A 124 15.28 -11.26 -9.41
N PRO A 125 16.42 -11.91 -9.15
CA PRO A 125 16.48 -13.11 -8.30
C PRO A 125 15.86 -12.85 -6.92
N GLY A 126 14.85 -13.63 -6.54
CA GLY A 126 14.09 -13.41 -5.30
C GLY A 126 13.10 -12.24 -5.35
N GLY A 127 12.83 -11.69 -6.54
CA GLY A 127 11.93 -10.55 -6.75
C GLY A 127 10.51 -10.79 -6.25
N THR A 128 9.93 -9.77 -5.61
CA THR A 128 8.57 -9.82 -5.08
C THR A 128 7.58 -9.24 -6.09
N PRO A 129 6.47 -9.93 -6.43
CA PRO A 129 5.46 -9.39 -7.34
C PRO A 129 4.91 -8.05 -6.88
N GLY A 130 4.82 -7.09 -7.79
CA GLY A 130 4.35 -5.73 -7.53
C GLY A 130 5.41 -4.77 -6.98
N VAL A 131 6.61 -5.24 -6.62
CA VAL A 131 7.73 -4.39 -6.19
C VAL A 131 8.49 -3.88 -7.41
N THR A 132 8.75 -2.58 -7.43
CA THR A 132 9.34 -1.86 -8.57
C THR A 132 10.21 -0.73 -8.06
N ASP A 133 11.22 -0.30 -8.80
CA ASP A 133 12.13 0.80 -8.49
C ASP A 133 11.96 2.01 -9.43
N VAL A 134 10.85 2.04 -10.19
CA VAL A 134 10.54 3.09 -11.17
C VAL A 134 10.35 4.47 -10.51
N VAL A 135 10.04 4.52 -9.22
CA VAL A 135 9.91 5.74 -8.42
C VAL A 135 10.79 5.65 -7.16
N GLY A 136 11.40 6.76 -6.74
CA GLY A 136 12.18 6.80 -5.50
C GLY A 136 11.30 6.71 -4.24
N GLY A 137 11.82 6.10 -3.17
CA GLY A 137 11.06 5.82 -1.94
C GLY A 137 10.40 7.03 -1.28
N ILE A 138 11.09 8.19 -1.23
CA ILE A 138 10.52 9.43 -0.67
C ILE A 138 9.36 9.93 -1.53
N SER A 139 9.54 9.98 -2.86
CA SER A 139 8.48 10.37 -3.80
C SER A 139 7.28 9.45 -3.69
N ALA A 140 7.53 8.14 -3.56
CA ALA A 140 6.49 7.14 -3.36
C ALA A 140 5.69 7.36 -2.07
N ALA A 141 6.37 7.60 -0.95
CA ALA A 141 5.72 7.92 0.31
C ALA A 141 4.88 9.20 0.21
N LEU A 142 5.39 10.24 -0.46
CA LEU A 142 4.66 11.51 -0.64
C LEU A 142 3.40 11.33 -1.50
N VAL A 143 3.47 10.55 -2.58
CA VAL A 143 2.31 10.28 -3.44
C VAL A 143 1.24 9.52 -2.65
N LEU A 144 1.61 8.48 -1.90
CA LEU A 144 0.67 7.74 -1.05
C LEU A 144 0.04 8.63 0.04
N ALA A 145 0.85 9.49 0.66
CA ALA A 145 0.35 10.47 1.63
C ALA A 145 -0.62 11.49 1.00
N ALA A 146 -0.35 11.94 -0.23
CA ALA A 146 -1.26 12.82 -0.95
C ALA A 146 -2.61 12.15 -1.22
N TYR A 147 -2.61 10.89 -1.68
CA TYR A 147 -3.85 10.11 -1.85
C TYR A 147 -4.64 10.00 -0.55
N LEU A 148 -3.97 9.69 0.57
CA LEU A 148 -4.60 9.63 1.88
C LEU A 148 -5.32 10.93 2.24
N VAL A 149 -4.63 12.07 2.10
CA VAL A 149 -5.20 13.39 2.40
C VAL A 149 -6.41 13.65 1.51
N VAL A 150 -6.32 13.38 0.21
CA VAL A 150 -7.44 13.56 -0.74
C VAL A 150 -8.63 12.68 -0.36
N PHE A 151 -8.44 11.38 -0.18
CA PHE A 151 -9.53 10.46 0.12
C PHE A 151 -10.21 10.78 1.45
N VAL A 152 -9.44 11.07 2.50
CA VAL A 152 -9.99 11.47 3.81
C VAL A 152 -10.78 12.76 3.70
N SER A 153 -10.21 13.78 3.05
CA SER A 153 -10.84 15.10 2.94
C SER A 153 -12.14 15.04 2.15
N VAL A 154 -12.13 14.38 0.98
CA VAL A 154 -13.32 14.26 0.15
C VAL A 154 -14.38 13.39 0.83
N ALA A 155 -14.00 12.26 1.43
CA ALA A 155 -14.95 11.43 2.17
C ALA A 155 -15.58 12.19 3.36
N ALA A 156 -14.78 12.94 4.13
CA ALA A 156 -15.28 13.74 5.25
C ALA A 156 -16.27 14.82 4.78
N VAL A 157 -15.95 15.55 3.70
CA VAL A 157 -16.86 16.54 3.12
C VAL A 157 -18.15 15.91 2.62
N LEU A 158 -18.07 14.75 1.95
CA LEU A 158 -19.24 14.05 1.44
C LEU A 158 -20.15 13.55 2.56
N VAL A 159 -19.59 13.01 3.65
CA VAL A 159 -20.37 12.60 4.82
C VAL A 159 -21.02 13.81 5.47
N HIS A 160 -20.25 14.86 5.76
CA HIS A 160 -20.78 16.05 6.43
C HIS A 160 -21.89 16.75 5.64
N ARG A 161 -21.76 16.85 4.31
CA ARG A 161 -22.82 17.45 3.47
C ARG A 161 -24.09 16.61 3.40
N ARG A 162 -24.01 15.29 3.66
CA ARG A 162 -25.16 14.38 3.61
C ARG A 162 -25.88 14.28 4.94
N ASP A 163 -25.16 14.45 6.05
CA ASP A 163 -25.76 14.42 7.39
C ASP A 163 -26.55 15.71 7.70
N VAL A 164 -26.33 16.78 6.94
CA VAL A 164 -26.93 18.12 7.17
C VAL A 164 -28.17 18.39 6.29
N ALA A 165 -28.47 17.52 5.31
CA ALA A 165 -29.59 17.66 4.37
C ALA A 165 -30.70 16.64 4.68
#